data_AF-A0A4Q8UG07-F1
#
_entry.id   AF-A0A4Q8UG07-F1
#
_cell.length_a   1.000
_cell.length_b   1.000
_cell.length_c   1.000
_cell.angle_alpha   90.00
_cell.angle_beta   90.00
_cell.angle_gamma   90.00
#
_symmetry.space_group_name_H-M   'P 1'
#
loop_
_entity.id
_entity.type
_entity.pdbx_description
1 polymer ?
#
loop_
_entity_poly.entity_id
_entity_poly.type
_entity_poly.pdbx_seq_one_letter_code
_entity_poly.pdbx_strand_id
1 'polypeptide(L)' 'MTELNEAHHPIAAQPTPEWPDTADAEVGDPSVHAALAGLDGLHATPVADHEAIYAELHDALLESLNEEPAAGNGGA' A
#
# COMPACT_ATOMS: atom_id res chain seq x y z
N MET A 1 -30.30 20.60 -3.67
CA MET A 1 -29.12 19.71 -3.56
C MET A 1 -28.08 20.16 -4.58
N THR A 2 -27.34 21.24 -4.31
CA THR A 2 -26.22 21.71 -5.13
C THR A 2 -25.46 22.83 -4.40
N GLU A 3 -24.78 22.57 -3.28
CA GLU A 3 -23.90 23.59 -2.65
C GLU A 3 -22.65 22.96 -2.02
N LEU A 4 -21.88 22.19 -2.81
CA LEU A 4 -20.53 21.72 -2.44
C LEU A 4 -19.40 22.49 -3.17
N ASN A 5 -19.75 23.57 -3.87
CA ASN A 5 -18.79 24.38 -4.65
C ASN A 5 -18.73 25.84 -4.17
N GLU A 6 -19.05 26.10 -2.90
CA GLU A 6 -18.84 27.42 -2.31
C GLU A 6 -17.33 27.66 -2.19
N ALA A 7 -16.79 28.43 -3.14
CA ALA A 7 -15.46 29.00 -3.20
C ALA A 7 -14.34 28.15 -2.55
N HIS A 8 -13.66 27.33 -3.34
CA HIS A 8 -12.31 26.86 -3.01
C HIS A 8 -11.40 28.09 -2.87
N HIS A 9 -11.40 28.70 -1.68
CA HIS A 9 -10.34 29.58 -1.26
C HIS A 9 -9.06 28.74 -1.35
N PRO A 10 -8.02 29.18 -2.07
CA PRO A 10 -6.75 28.47 -2.09
C PRO A 10 -6.11 28.61 -0.71
N ILE A 11 -6.55 27.78 0.24
CA ILE A 11 -5.81 27.52 1.45
C ILE A 11 -4.51 26.89 0.97
N ALA A 12 -3.39 27.52 1.32
CA ALA A 12 -2.08 26.94 1.03
C ALA A 12 -2.09 25.49 1.53
N ALA A 13 -1.71 24.55 0.67
CA ALA A 13 -1.60 23.15 1.05
C ALA A 13 -0.79 23.09 2.36
N GLN A 14 -1.35 22.43 3.37
CA GLN A 14 -0.63 22.23 4.61
C GLN A 14 0.71 21.56 4.28
N PRO A 15 1.81 21.93 4.97
CA PRO A 15 3.09 21.28 4.75
C PRO A 15 2.90 19.76 4.88
N THR A 16 3.37 19.02 3.89
CA THR A 16 3.32 17.56 3.93
C THR A 16 4.00 17.09 5.20
N PRO A 17 3.33 16.29 6.05
CA PRO A 17 3.96 15.69 7.21
C PRO A 17 5.28 15.04 6.80
N GLU A 18 6.32 15.21 7.60
CA GLU A 18 7.57 14.47 7.47
C GLU A 18 7.30 13.01 7.79
N TRP A 19 6.87 12.26 6.78
CA TRP A 19 6.70 10.82 6.89
C TRP A 19 8.08 10.19 7.08
N PRO A 20 8.21 9.21 8.00
CA PRO A 20 9.46 8.49 8.16
C PRO A 20 9.85 7.85 6.82
N ASP A 21 11.14 7.87 6.52
CA ASP A 21 11.66 7.26 5.30
C ASP A 21 11.49 5.74 5.42
N THR A 22 10.52 5.19 4.71
CA THR A 22 10.24 3.75 4.72
C THR A 22 11.07 2.98 3.70
N ALA A 23 11.99 3.65 2.99
CA ALA A 23 12.83 3.02 1.97
C ALA A 23 13.68 1.85 2.53
N ASP A 24 13.97 1.85 3.83
CA ASP A 24 14.79 0.83 4.51
C ASP A 24 14.00 -0.09 5.45
N ALA A 25 12.66 -0.01 5.47
CA ALA A 25 11.85 -0.91 6.29
C ALA A 25 11.85 -2.31 5.69
N GLU A 26 12.77 -3.17 6.14
CA GLU A 26 12.90 -4.54 5.65
C GLU A 26 11.65 -5.35 5.99
N VAL A 27 10.90 -5.76 4.97
CA VAL A 27 9.75 -6.65 5.10
C VAL A 27 10.29 -8.06 5.38
N GLY A 28 10.25 -8.47 6.65
CA GLY A 28 10.85 -9.73 7.09
C GLY A 28 10.14 -11.00 6.61
N ASP A 29 8.90 -10.88 6.14
CA ASP A 29 8.15 -12.00 5.55
C ASP A 29 8.31 -11.99 4.02
N PRO A 30 8.91 -13.05 3.42
CA PRO A 30 9.10 -13.13 1.97
C PRO A 30 7.81 -13.11 1.15
N SER A 31 6.71 -13.68 1.65
CA SER A 31 5.42 -13.69 0.95
C SER A 31 4.80 -12.30 0.95
N VAL A 32 4.89 -11.57 2.07
CA VAL A 32 4.46 -10.16 2.15
C VAL A 32 5.34 -9.26 1.28
N HIS A 33 6.66 -9.51 1.24
CA HIS A 33 7.58 -8.78 0.37
C HIS A 33 7.22 -8.97 -1.11
N ALA A 34 6.89 -10.20 -1.52
CA ALA A 34 6.46 -10.51 -2.88
C ALA A 34 5.14 -9.80 -3.25
N ALA A 35 4.18 -9.73 -2.31
CA ALA A 35 2.93 -8.99 -2.52
C ALA A 35 3.18 -7.48 -2.73
N LEU A 36 4.12 -6.90 -1.99
CA LEU A 36 4.44 -5.46 -2.07
C LEU A 36 5.23 -5.07 -3.32
N ALA A 37 5.93 -6.00 -3.97
CA ALA A 37 6.71 -5.73 -5.19
C ALA A 37 5.88 -5.10 -6.33
N GLY A 38 4.55 -5.30 -6.34
CA GLY A 38 3.65 -4.66 -7.29
C GLY A 38 3.59 -3.13 -7.18
N LEU A 39 3.99 -2.57 -6.03
CA LEU A 39 3.96 -1.12 -5.79
C LEU A 39 5.14 -0.36 -6.41
N ASP A 40 6.27 -1.02 -6.69
CA ASP A 40 7.47 -0.37 -7.22
C ASP A 40 7.20 0.36 -8.55
N GLY A 41 6.29 -0.17 -9.36
CA GLY A 41 5.89 0.40 -10.65
C GLY A 41 4.74 1.41 -10.58
N LEU A 42 4.08 1.57 -9.43
CA LEU A 42 2.79 2.28 -9.33
C LEU A 42 2.89 3.76 -9.74
N HIS A 43 4.03 4.39 -9.47
CA HIS A 43 4.29 5.79 -9.83
C HIS A 43 4.28 6.04 -11.34
N ALA A 44 4.54 5.01 -12.14
CA ALA A 44 4.52 5.06 -13.60
C ALA A 44 3.12 4.70 -14.18
N THR A 45 2.21 4.21 -13.36
CA THR A 45 0.86 3.80 -13.77
C THR A 45 -0.10 4.99 -13.75
N PRO A 46 -1.03 5.12 -14.73
CA PRO A 46 -2.11 6.10 -14.65
C PRO A 46 -2.96 5.94 -13.39
N VAL A 47 -3.40 7.06 -12.81
CA VAL A 47 -4.23 7.09 -11.60
C VAL A 47 -5.53 6.29 -11.75
N ALA A 48 -6.08 6.21 -12.97
CA ALA A 48 -7.27 5.43 -13.26
C ALA A 48 -7.10 3.93 -12.99
N ASP A 49 -5.88 3.41 -13.08
CA ASP A 49 -5.58 1.99 -12.88
C ASP A 49 -5.09 1.70 -11.44
N HIS A 50 -4.89 2.74 -10.61
CA HIS A 50 -4.40 2.57 -9.23
C HIS A 50 -5.40 1.79 -8.37
N GLU A 51 -6.71 1.99 -8.57
CA GLU A 51 -7.75 1.25 -7.85
C GLU A 51 -7.58 -0.26 -8.01
N ALA A 52 -7.41 -0.72 -9.26
CA ALA A 52 -7.27 -2.14 -9.56
C ALA A 52 -5.99 -2.71 -8.93
N ILE A 53 -4.88 -1.98 -9.00
CA ILE A 53 -3.61 -2.40 -8.39
C ILE A 53 -3.73 -2.49 -6.86
N TYR A 54 -4.38 -1.52 -6.21
CA TYR A 54 -4.60 -1.58 -4.77
C TYR A 54 -5.54 -2.72 -4.38
N ALA A 55 -6.59 -2.99 -5.16
CA ALA A 55 -7.48 -4.12 -4.91
C ALA A 55 -6.74 -5.46 -4.98
N GLU A 56 -5.96 -5.68 -6.04
CA GLU A 56 -5.13 -6.89 -6.19
C GLU A 56 -4.10 -7.02 -5.07
N LEU A 57 -3.47 -5.92 -4.66
CA LEU A 57 -2.54 -5.91 -3.53
C LEU A 57 -3.23 -6.31 -2.22
N HIS A 58 -4.44 -5.80 -1.96
CA HIS A 58 -5.19 -6.14 -0.75
C HIS A 58 -5.53 -7.63 -0.71
N ASP A 59 -5.94 -8.21 -1.83
CA ASP A 59 -6.23 -9.64 -1.92
C ASP A 59 -4.97 -10.49 -1.74
N ALA A 60 -3.84 -10.12 -2.37
CA ALA A 60 -2.56 -10.81 -2.24
C ALA A 60 -1.98 -10.74 -0.81
N LEU A 61 -2.10 -9.60 -0.14
CA LEU A 61 -1.71 -9.45 1.26
C LEU A 61 -2.62 -10.28 2.17
N LEU A 62 -3.93 -10.29 1.91
CA LEU A 62 -4.85 -11.12 2.69
C LEU A 62 -4.52 -12.61 2.53
N GLU A 63 -4.19 -13.07 1.33
CA GLU A 63 -3.74 -14.43 1.07
C GLU A 63 -2.45 -14.73 1.85
N SER A 64 -1.40 -13.92 1.66
CA SER A 64 -0.10 -14.10 2.31
C SER A 64 -0.18 -14.10 3.84
N LEU A 65 -1.05 -13.28 4.44
CA LEU A 65 -1.19 -13.20 5.90
C LEU A 65 -2.05 -14.35 6.47
N ASN A 66 -2.89 -14.97 5.65
CA ASN A 66 -3.67 -16.14 6.05
C ASN A 66 -2.95 -17.45 5.75
N GLU A 67 -1.87 -17.45 4.98
CA GLU A 67 -1.00 -18.60 4.84
C GLU A 67 -0.39 -18.96 6.21
N GLU A 68 -0.68 -20.17 6.67
CA GLU A 68 -0.10 -20.68 7.90
C GLU A 68 1.41 -20.84 7.65
N PRO A 69 2.29 -20.26 8.50
CA PRO A 69 3.73 -20.35 8.28
C PRO A 69 4.10 -21.83 8.22
N ALA A 70 4.69 -22.26 7.10
CA ALA A 70 5.09 -23.65 6.89
C ALA A 70 5.84 -24.12 8.13
N ALA A 71 5.21 -25.03 8.89
CA ALA A 71 5.64 -25.40 10.22
C ALA A 71 7.15 -25.68 10.21
N GLY A 72 7.91 -24.72 10.71
CA GLY A 72 9.32 -24.88 10.96
C GLY A 72 9.45 -26.07 11.88
N ASN A 73 10.15 -27.09 11.40
CA ASN A 73 10.53 -28.29 12.11
C ASN A 73 11.16 -27.95 13.48
N GLY A 74 10.32 -27.77 14.49
CA GLY A 74 10.64 -27.65 15.90
C GLY A 74 10.15 -28.90 16.63
N GLY A 75 10.69 -30.06 16.23
CA GLY A 75 10.59 -31.26 17.03
C GLY A 75 11.58 -31.21 18.19
N ALA A 76 11.06 -31.22 19.41
CA ALA A 76 11.54 -31.97 20.58
C ALA A 76 10.61 -31.71 21.78
#